data_AF-A0A6I7NIR5-F1
#
_entry.id   AF-A0A6I7NIR5-F1
#
_cell.length_a   1.000
_cell.length_b   1.000
_cell.length_c   1.000
_cell.angle_alpha   90.00
_cell.angle_beta   90.00
_cell.angle_gamma   90.00
#
_symmetry.space_group_name_H-M   'P 1'
#
loop_
_entity.id
_entity.type
_entity.pdbx_description
1 polymer ?
#
loop_
_entity_poly.entity_id
_entity_poly.type
_entity_poly.pdbx_seq_one_letter_code
_entity_poly.pdbx_strand_id
1 'polypeptide(L)'
;MSAQVKLAPVWPHVAQDSDSEVLLAALQDGINLAVWQRQLAAPVHSFVAKALASDAPLTVATSITLSSEDAEPDLHQLFAGLKHIPGHADFVADVQQLVAMYACLVDAECVGLRLRVLDRAMCPRWHVDKVGIRLVTTYHGPGTEWLQ
;
A
#
# COMPACT_ATOMS: atom_id res chain seq x y z
N MET A 1 12.24 -44.06 16.63
CA MET A 1 11.22 -43.01 16.46
C MET A 1 11.88 -41.70 16.86
N SER A 2 12.49 -41.00 15.91
CA SER A 2 13.19 -39.74 16.21
C SER A 2 12.16 -38.61 16.27
N ALA A 3 12.10 -37.93 17.42
CA ALA A 3 11.27 -36.77 17.62
C ALA A 3 11.73 -35.65 16.67
N GLN A 4 10.84 -35.23 15.76
CA GLN A 4 11.02 -34.00 15.01
C GLN A 4 11.00 -32.85 16.02
N VAL A 5 12.15 -32.20 16.19
CA VAL A 5 12.23 -30.91 16.86
C VAL A 5 11.43 -29.93 16.00
N LYS A 6 10.22 -29.58 16.42
CA LYS A 6 9.52 -28.39 15.92
C LYS A 6 10.36 -27.19 16.35
N LEU A 7 11.21 -26.69 15.46
CA LEU A 7 11.82 -25.38 15.63
C LEU A 7 10.68 -24.39 15.82
N ALA A 8 10.74 -23.63 16.92
CA ALA A 8 9.82 -22.53 17.14
C ALA A 8 9.90 -21.57 15.92
N PRO A 9 8.79 -20.99 15.47
CA PRO A 9 8.85 -20.04 14.36
C PRO A 9 9.82 -18.92 14.75
N VAL A 10 10.75 -18.61 13.86
CA VAL A 10 11.65 -17.47 13.99
C VAL A 10 10.84 -16.25 13.54
N TRP A 11 10.60 -15.32 14.46
CA TRP A 11 9.87 -14.07 14.22
C TRP A 11 10.87 -12.92 14.09
N PRO A 12 10.64 -11.89 13.27
CA PRO A 12 9.91 -11.83 12.00
C PRO A 12 10.86 -12.00 10.79
N HIS A 13 10.45 -12.73 9.75
CA HIS A 13 11.19 -12.71 8.48
C HIS A 13 10.60 -11.62 7.57
N VAL A 14 11.43 -10.62 7.31
CA VAL A 14 11.15 -9.49 6.43
C VAL A 14 11.94 -9.68 5.14
N ALA A 15 11.26 -9.59 4.00
CA ALA A 15 11.90 -9.45 2.69
C ALA A 15 11.88 -7.97 2.31
N GLN A 16 12.99 -7.43 1.81
CA GLN A 16 13.09 -6.02 1.47
C GLN A 16 13.97 -5.81 0.23
N ASP A 17 13.49 -5.03 -0.72
CA ASP A 17 14.21 -4.66 -1.93
C ASP A 17 13.72 -3.31 -2.47
N SER A 18 14.51 -2.69 -3.33
CA SER A 18 14.13 -1.57 -4.19
C SER A 18 13.26 -1.97 -5.38
N ASP A 19 13.35 -3.23 -5.83
CA ASP A 19 12.47 -3.78 -6.86
C ASP A 19 11.10 -4.13 -6.28
N SER A 20 10.06 -3.84 -7.04
CA SER A 20 8.68 -4.18 -6.69
C SER A 20 8.40 -5.68 -6.64
N GLU A 21 9.20 -6.51 -7.31
CA GLU A 21 9.08 -7.97 -7.26
C GLU A 21 9.18 -8.54 -5.84
N VAL A 22 9.81 -7.81 -4.90
CA VAL A 22 9.85 -8.21 -3.48
C VAL A 22 8.46 -8.42 -2.88
N LEU A 23 7.42 -7.79 -3.41
CA LEU A 23 6.04 -7.98 -2.96
C LEU A 23 5.57 -9.43 -3.12
N LEU A 24 6.11 -10.20 -4.08
CA LEU A 24 5.83 -11.62 -4.24
C LEU A 24 6.28 -12.45 -3.03
N ALA A 25 7.28 -11.97 -2.27
CA ALA A 25 7.72 -12.63 -1.05
C ALA A 25 6.61 -12.71 0.00
N ALA A 26 5.59 -11.84 -0.06
CA ALA A 26 4.43 -11.90 0.84
C ALA A 26 3.59 -13.19 0.68
N LEU A 27 3.77 -13.94 -0.40
CA LEU A 27 3.13 -15.24 -0.65
C LEU A 27 3.96 -16.43 -0.14
N GLN A 28 5.20 -16.20 0.31
CA GLN A 28 6.09 -17.26 0.74
C GLN A 28 5.87 -17.63 2.21
N ASP A 29 5.82 -18.92 2.51
CA ASP A 29 5.71 -19.42 3.87
C ASP A 29 6.85 -18.87 4.75
N GLY A 30 6.46 -18.28 5.89
CA GLY A 30 7.39 -17.74 6.88
C GLY A 30 7.76 -16.27 6.69
N ILE A 31 7.45 -15.64 5.54
CA ILE A 31 7.55 -14.18 5.38
C ILE A 31 6.29 -13.52 5.94
N ASN A 32 6.47 -12.59 6.88
CA ASN A 32 5.35 -11.85 7.48
C ASN A 32 5.23 -10.42 6.95
N LEU A 33 6.28 -9.92 6.31
CA LEU A 33 6.35 -8.56 5.77
C LEU A 33 7.25 -8.52 4.53
N ALA A 34 6.74 -7.98 3.44
CA ALA A 34 7.51 -7.60 2.26
C ALA A 34 7.57 -6.08 2.17
N VAL A 35 8.77 -5.51 2.10
CA VAL A 35 9.01 -4.07 2.06
C VAL A 35 9.61 -3.69 0.72
N TRP A 36 8.77 -3.09 -0.12
CA TRP A 36 9.25 -2.43 -1.33
C TRP A 36 9.72 -1.00 -1.00
N GLN A 37 11.03 -0.75 -1.14
CA GLN A 37 11.68 0.55 -0.90
C GLN A 37 11.49 1.50 -2.09
N ARG A 38 10.23 1.71 -2.47
CA ARG A 38 9.84 2.54 -3.60
C ARG A 38 10.32 3.99 -3.47
N GLN A 39 10.69 4.59 -4.60
CA GLN A 39 10.94 6.02 -4.70
C GLN A 39 9.72 6.71 -5.32
N LEU A 40 9.17 7.71 -4.64
CA LEU A 40 8.06 8.50 -5.18
C LEU A 40 8.59 9.47 -6.23
N ALA A 41 7.92 9.51 -7.39
CA ALA A 41 8.24 10.48 -8.42
C ALA A 41 8.03 11.92 -7.91
N ALA A 42 8.89 12.85 -8.36
CA ALA A 42 8.84 14.25 -7.91
C ALA A 42 7.46 14.93 -8.11
N PRO A 43 6.73 14.69 -9.22
CA PRO A 43 5.37 15.24 -9.38
C PRO A 43 4.39 14.73 -8.32
N VAL A 44 4.45 13.44 -7.97
CA VAL A 44 3.62 12.83 -6.93
C VAL A 44 3.91 13.48 -5.58
N HIS A 45 5.20 13.58 -5.21
CA HIS A 45 5.60 14.23 -3.97
C HIS A 45 5.13 15.70 -3.91
N SER A 46 5.29 16.45 -5.01
CA SER A 46 4.82 17.84 -5.07
C SER A 46 3.30 17.96 -4.98
N PHE A 47 2.55 17.05 -5.61
CA PHE A 47 1.10 17.06 -5.55
C PHE A 47 0.62 16.80 -4.13
N VAL A 48 1.13 15.76 -3.47
CA VAL A 48 0.72 15.39 -2.12
C VAL A 48 0.99 16.53 -1.13
N ALA A 49 2.16 17.18 -1.21
CA ALA A 49 2.47 18.33 -0.36
C ALA A 49 1.48 19.49 -0.56
N LYS A 50 1.10 19.80 -1.80
CA LYS A 50 0.12 20.86 -2.11
C LYS A 50 -1.30 20.48 -1.72
N ALA A 51 -1.68 19.22 -1.91
CA ALA A 51 -2.97 18.69 -1.50
C ALA A 51 -3.13 18.81 0.03
N LEU A 52 -2.11 18.45 0.80
CA LEU A 52 -2.10 18.58 2.26
C LEU A 52 -2.21 20.03 2.75
N ALA A 53 -1.72 20.99 1.95
CA ALA A 53 -1.85 22.42 2.24
C ALA A 53 -3.20 23.02 1.78
N SER A 54 -4.05 22.23 1.12
CA SER A 54 -5.39 22.65 0.71
C SER A 54 -6.43 22.31 1.78
N ASP A 55 -7.54 23.05 1.80
CA ASP A 55 -8.70 22.75 2.67
C ASP A 55 -9.59 21.62 2.13
N ALA A 56 -9.17 20.95 1.05
CA ALA A 56 -9.97 19.90 0.43
C ALA A 56 -10.02 18.63 1.30
N PRO A 57 -11.14 17.89 1.30
CA PRO A 57 -11.23 16.63 2.03
C PRO A 57 -10.34 15.56 1.39
N LEU A 58 -9.29 15.15 2.12
CA LEU A 58 -8.33 14.11 1.70
C LEU A 58 -8.64 12.76 2.34
N THR A 59 -9.87 12.28 2.14
CA THR A 59 -10.32 10.99 2.67
C THR A 59 -11.08 10.23 1.60
N VAL A 60 -10.66 8.99 1.37
CA VAL A 60 -11.28 8.06 0.43
C VAL A 60 -11.42 6.71 1.12
N ALA A 61 -12.59 6.10 0.95
CA ALA A 61 -12.83 4.71 1.29
C ALA A 61 -13.83 4.17 0.26
N THR A 62 -13.34 3.37 -0.67
CA THR A 62 -14.13 2.81 -1.77
C THR A 62 -13.68 1.39 -2.08
N SER A 63 -14.52 0.65 -2.80
CA SER A 63 -14.14 -0.59 -3.45
C SER A 63 -13.96 -0.34 -4.93
N ILE A 64 -12.97 -0.99 -5.52
CA ILE A 64 -12.63 -0.90 -6.94
C ILE A 64 -12.81 -2.30 -7.52
N THR A 65 -13.74 -2.44 -8.46
CA THR A 65 -13.92 -3.67 -9.22
C THR A 65 -13.06 -3.62 -10.47
N LEU A 66 -12.29 -4.68 -10.71
CA LEU A 66 -11.47 -4.84 -11.90
C LEU A 66 -12.23 -5.66 -12.92
N SER A 67 -12.22 -5.22 -14.18
CA SER A 67 -12.97 -5.89 -15.25
C SER A 67 -12.27 -7.16 -15.76
N SER A 68 -10.96 -7.26 -15.53
CA SER A 68 -10.07 -8.37 -15.85
C SER A 68 -8.76 -8.20 -15.08
N GLU A 69 -7.89 -9.21 -15.10
CA GLU A 69 -6.55 -9.18 -14.48
C GLU A 69 -5.69 -8.00 -14.99
N ASP A 70 -5.75 -7.71 -16.30
CA ASP A 70 -4.99 -6.62 -16.94
C ASP A 70 -5.74 -5.27 -16.94
N ALA A 71 -6.91 -5.18 -16.31
CA ALA A 71 -7.70 -3.95 -16.35
C ALA A 71 -7.07 -2.86 -15.49
N GLU A 72 -6.92 -1.66 -16.06
CA GLU A 72 -6.49 -0.52 -15.29
C GLU A 72 -7.61 -0.08 -14.32
N PRO A 73 -7.33 0.06 -13.01
CA PRO A 73 -8.31 0.53 -12.03
C PRO A 73 -8.86 1.89 -12.41
N ASP A 74 -10.18 2.06 -12.45
CA ASP A 74 -10.76 3.37 -12.74
C ASP A 74 -10.74 4.29 -11.51
N LEU A 75 -9.79 5.22 -11.48
CA LEU A 75 -9.61 6.20 -10.41
C LEU A 75 -9.61 7.66 -10.89
N HIS A 76 -10.13 7.94 -12.08
CA HIS A 76 -10.12 9.31 -12.66
C HIS A 76 -10.87 10.37 -11.83
N GLN A 77 -11.74 9.94 -10.90
CA GLN A 77 -12.46 10.81 -9.96
C GLN A 77 -11.77 10.97 -8.60
N LEU A 78 -10.67 10.25 -8.36
CA LEU A 78 -9.90 10.35 -7.13
C LEU A 78 -9.40 11.79 -6.95
N PHE A 79 -9.89 12.44 -5.89
CA PHE A 79 -9.64 13.85 -5.60
C PHE A 79 -9.90 14.78 -6.80
N ALA A 80 -11.00 14.58 -7.54
CA ALA A 80 -11.32 15.36 -8.74
C ALA A 80 -11.31 16.90 -8.52
N GLY A 81 -11.65 17.37 -7.31
CA GLY A 81 -11.56 18.79 -6.95
C GLY A 81 -10.13 19.37 -6.96
N LEU A 82 -9.10 18.51 -6.96
CA LEU A 82 -7.69 18.87 -6.96
C LEU A 82 -7.01 18.66 -8.32
N LYS A 83 -7.77 18.36 -9.39
CA LYS A 83 -7.24 18.18 -10.77
C LYS A 83 -6.43 19.38 -11.29
N HIS A 84 -6.70 20.57 -10.76
CA HIS A 84 -5.99 21.80 -11.12
C HIS A 84 -4.57 21.89 -10.52
N ILE A 85 -4.24 21.03 -9.55
CA ILE A 85 -2.91 20.99 -8.93
C ILE A 85 -1.98 20.14 -9.81
N PRO A 86 -0.82 20.68 -10.25
CA PRO A 86 0.17 19.91 -11.00
C PRO A 86 0.63 18.66 -10.24
N GLY A 87 0.71 17.53 -10.94
CA GLY A 87 1.04 16.22 -10.36
C GLY A 87 -0.17 15.38 -9.92
N HIS A 88 -1.40 15.90 -10.05
CA HIS A 88 -2.61 15.14 -9.73
C HIS A 88 -2.73 13.86 -10.58
N ALA A 89 -2.53 13.96 -11.90
CA ALA A 89 -2.57 12.81 -12.79
C ALA A 89 -1.49 11.76 -12.46
N ASP A 90 -0.27 12.21 -12.14
CA ASP A 90 0.82 11.32 -11.71
C ASP A 90 0.47 10.59 -10.41
N PHE A 91 -0.14 11.28 -9.44
CA PHE A 91 -0.59 10.66 -8.20
C PHE A 91 -1.71 9.63 -8.43
N VAL A 92 -2.69 9.94 -9.30
CA VAL A 92 -3.75 9.00 -9.63
C VAL A 92 -3.17 7.76 -10.31
N ALA A 93 -2.26 7.93 -11.27
CA ALA A 93 -1.56 6.84 -11.93
C ALA A 93 -0.77 5.97 -10.94
N ASP A 94 -0.10 6.58 -9.96
CA ASP A 94 0.60 5.88 -8.89
C ASP A 94 -0.33 4.98 -8.08
N VAL A 95 -1.49 5.50 -7.67
CA VAL A 95 -2.50 4.73 -6.93
C VAL A 95 -3.09 3.62 -7.81
N GLN A 96 -3.37 3.88 -9.09
CA GLN A 96 -3.85 2.86 -10.04
C GLN A 96 -2.83 1.71 -10.15
N GLN A 97 -1.54 2.03 -10.32
CA GLN A 97 -0.50 1.02 -10.41
C GLN A 97 -0.44 0.16 -9.14
N LEU A 98 -0.48 0.77 -7.94
CA LEU A 98 -0.47 0.02 -6.69
C LEU A 98 -1.72 -0.88 -6.53
N VAL A 99 -2.89 -0.39 -6.92
CA VAL A 99 -4.13 -1.19 -6.87
C VAL A 99 -4.05 -2.36 -7.84
N ALA A 100 -3.58 -2.15 -9.07
CA ALA A 100 -3.43 -3.20 -10.07
C ALA A 100 -2.41 -4.27 -9.61
N MET A 101 -1.24 -3.84 -9.14
CA MET A 101 -0.21 -4.73 -8.60
C MET A 101 -0.73 -5.55 -7.41
N TYR A 102 -1.43 -4.91 -6.48
CA TYR A 102 -2.00 -5.61 -5.34
C TYR A 102 -3.07 -6.62 -5.75
N ALA A 103 -3.97 -6.23 -6.64
CA ALA A 103 -5.00 -7.14 -7.15
C ALA A 103 -4.39 -8.36 -7.84
N CYS A 104 -3.38 -8.15 -8.69
CA CYS A 104 -2.63 -9.23 -9.33
C CYS A 104 -1.93 -10.13 -8.30
N LEU A 105 -1.27 -9.54 -7.30
CA LEU A 105 -0.56 -10.29 -6.25
C LEU A 105 -1.49 -11.22 -5.46
N VAL A 106 -2.72 -10.79 -5.18
CA VAL A 106 -3.68 -11.55 -4.36
C VAL A 106 -4.79 -12.22 -5.17
N ASP A 107 -4.70 -12.19 -6.50
CA ASP A 107 -5.72 -12.71 -7.43
C ASP A 107 -7.14 -12.22 -7.10
N ALA A 108 -7.30 -10.89 -7.02
CA ALA A 108 -8.54 -10.25 -6.56
C ALA A 108 -9.27 -9.48 -7.68
N GLU A 109 -10.54 -9.83 -7.90
CA GLU A 109 -11.45 -9.07 -8.78
C GLU A 109 -11.92 -7.74 -8.17
N CYS A 110 -11.76 -7.56 -6.85
CA CYS A 110 -12.19 -6.36 -6.13
C CYS A 110 -11.20 -5.97 -5.03
N VAL A 111 -10.78 -4.71 -5.05
CA VAL A 111 -9.84 -4.13 -4.09
C VAL A 111 -10.49 -3.01 -3.28
N GLY A 112 -10.43 -3.10 -1.96
CA GLY A 112 -10.79 -1.99 -1.09
C GLY A 112 -9.67 -0.95 -1.02
N LEU A 113 -9.90 0.25 -1.53
CA LEU A 113 -8.98 1.39 -1.44
C LEU A 113 -9.36 2.31 -0.29
N ARG A 114 -8.39 2.60 0.59
CA ARG A 114 -8.51 3.62 1.64
C ARG A 114 -7.32 4.57 1.59
N LEU A 115 -7.59 5.86 1.46
CA LEU A 115 -6.59 6.93 1.56
C LEU A 115 -7.07 7.91 2.63
N ARG A 116 -6.21 8.24 3.59
CA ARG A 116 -6.54 9.17 4.67
C ARG A 116 -5.30 9.92 5.11
N VAL A 117 -5.49 11.18 5.48
CA VAL A 117 -4.54 11.92 6.31
C VAL A 117 -4.74 11.49 7.75
N LEU A 118 -3.65 11.19 8.45
CA LEU A 118 -3.66 10.78 9.85
C LEU A 118 -3.05 11.90 10.70
N ASP A 119 -3.78 12.33 11.72
CA ASP A 119 -3.33 13.29 12.73
C ASP A 119 -2.66 12.61 13.94
N ARG A 120 -2.85 11.31 14.07
CA ARG A 120 -2.27 10.44 15.10
C ARG A 120 -2.10 9.02 14.58
N ALA A 121 -1.26 8.24 15.26
CA ALA A 121 -1.12 6.82 14.98
C ALA A 121 -2.46 6.10 15.12
N MET A 122 -2.90 5.38 14.09
CA MET A 122 -4.12 4.56 14.15
C MET A 122 -3.98 3.44 15.19
N CYS A 123 -2.79 2.85 15.25
CA CYS A 123 -2.45 1.78 16.17
C CYS A 123 -1.30 2.24 17.09
N PRO A 124 -1.61 2.95 18.19
CA PRO A 124 -0.58 3.50 19.09
C PRO A 124 0.20 2.42 19.86
N ARG A 125 -0.14 1.14 19.68
CA ARG A 125 0.54 -0.01 20.27
C ARG A 125 0.87 -1.02 19.18
N TRP A 126 1.99 -1.69 19.34
CA TRP A 126 2.37 -2.85 18.54
C TRP A 126 1.32 -3.94 18.64
N HIS A 127 0.91 -4.46 17.49
CA HIS A 127 -0.03 -5.57 17.36
C HIS A 127 0.29 -6.35 16.09
N VAL A 128 -0.25 -7.56 16.02
CA VAL A 128 -0.26 -8.36 14.80
C VAL A 128 -1.67 -8.32 14.25
N ASP A 129 -1.80 -7.90 12.98
CA ASP A 129 -3.06 -7.92 12.26
C ASP A 129 -3.39 -9.36 11.85
N LYS A 130 -4.53 -9.89 12.33
CA LYS A 130 -5.05 -11.21 11.94
C LYS A 130 -6.00 -11.08 10.75
N VAL A 131 -5.46 -10.60 9.64
CA VAL A 131 -6.19 -10.33 8.39
C VAL A 131 -5.42 -10.95 7.21
N GLY A 132 -6.04 -11.01 6.04
CA GLY A 132 -5.31 -11.37 4.81
C GLY A 132 -4.20 -10.36 4.48
N ILE A 133 -3.49 -10.58 3.38
CA ILE A 133 -2.47 -9.64 2.90
C ILE A 133 -3.10 -8.25 2.74
N ARG A 134 -2.35 -7.21 3.08
CA ARG A 134 -2.73 -5.80 2.87
C ARG A 134 -1.53 -5.06 2.32
N LEU A 135 -1.74 -4.30 1.25
CA LEU A 135 -0.74 -3.34 0.79
C LEU A 135 -0.93 -2.02 1.53
N VAL A 136 0.13 -1.57 2.21
CA VAL A 136 0.18 -0.28 2.89
C VAL A 136 1.26 0.57 2.25
N THR A 137 0.96 1.84 1.96
CA THR A 137 1.93 2.80 1.45
C THR A 137 1.73 4.14 2.13
N THR A 138 2.82 4.90 2.29
CA THR A 138 2.77 6.26 2.82
C THR A 138 3.29 7.21 1.76
N TYR A 139 2.48 8.22 1.43
CA TYR A 139 2.83 9.25 0.45
C TYR A 139 3.55 10.45 1.06
N HIS A 140 3.35 10.71 2.35
CA HIS A 140 3.96 11.82 3.07
C HIS A 140 4.02 11.56 4.57
N GLY A 141 5.07 12.05 5.23
CA GLY A 141 5.29 11.86 6.67
C GLY A 141 6.15 10.64 7.01
N PRO A 142 6.25 10.28 8.30
CA PRO A 142 7.20 9.26 8.79
C PRO A 142 6.89 7.83 8.37
N GLY A 143 5.66 7.54 7.95
CA GLY A 143 5.26 6.24 7.43
C GLY A 143 4.85 5.22 8.49
N THR A 144 4.89 3.94 8.10
CA THR A 144 4.53 2.80 8.95
C THR A 144 5.79 2.17 9.53
N GLU A 145 5.81 1.97 10.83
CA GLU A 145 6.89 1.28 11.53
C GLU A 145 6.52 -0.20 11.76
N TRP A 146 7.54 -1.06 11.91
CA TRP A 146 7.38 -2.49 12.20
C TRP A 146 8.49 -2.97 13.14
N LEU A 147 8.30 -4.14 13.75
CA LEU A 147 9.31 -4.79 14.58
C LEU A 147 10.24 -5.63 13.70
N GLN A 148 11.55 -5.58 14.00
CA GLN A 148 12.61 -6.41 13.40
C GLN A 148 13.26 -7.29 14.46
#